data_AF-A0A7D5W2C8-F1
#
_entry.id   AF-A0A7D5W2C8-F1
#
_cell.length_a   1.000
_cell.length_b   1.000
_cell.length_c   1.000
_cell.angle_alpha   90.00
_cell.angle_beta   90.00
_cell.angle_gamma   90.00
#
_symmetry.space_group_name_H-M   'P 1'
#
loop_
_entity.id
_entity.type
_entity.pdbx_description
1 polymer ?
#
loop_
_entity_poly.entity_id
_entity_poly.type
_entity_poly.pdbx_seq_one_letter_code
_entity_poly.pdbx_strand_id
1 'polypeptide(L)'
;MKRRGKTYRNWCDPILHHQTHEEELDNGTCLEVQTRLSRTGATQLFIGVYRADGTVLCERAYAQRAGESMSRALVWGVGYARRVAVEGTASRAEPASH
;
A
#
# COMPACT_ATOMS: atom_id res chain seq x y z
N MET A 1 2.06 -13.89 -6.55
CA MET A 1 2.08 -13.98 -5.07
C MET A 1 2.82 -12.77 -4.53
N LYS A 2 2.22 -11.98 -3.62
CA LYS A 2 2.80 -10.71 -3.12
C LYS A 2 3.96 -11.00 -2.16
N ARG A 3 5.16 -10.46 -2.41
CA ARG A 3 6.30 -10.63 -1.51
C ARG A 3 6.35 -9.47 -0.52
N ARG A 4 5.48 -9.53 0.49
CA ARG A 4 5.42 -8.52 1.56
C ARG A 4 6.76 -8.39 2.29
N GLY A 5 7.26 -7.17 2.34
CA GLY A 5 8.55 -6.78 2.87
C GLY A 5 8.55 -6.53 4.38
N LYS A 6 9.64 -5.92 4.85
CA LYS A 6 9.87 -5.69 6.28
C LYS A 6 8.91 -4.66 6.86
N THR A 7 8.45 -3.69 6.07
CA THR A 7 7.49 -2.67 6.50
C THR A 7 6.15 -3.31 6.85
N TYR A 8 5.64 -4.19 5.99
CA TYR A 8 4.43 -4.96 6.30
C TYR A 8 4.61 -5.81 7.55
N ARG A 9 5.73 -6.54 7.68
CA ARG A 9 5.97 -7.43 8.82
C ARG A 9 6.00 -6.67 10.15
N ASN A 10 6.61 -5.48 10.17
CA ASN A 10 6.65 -4.64 11.36
C ASN A 10 5.28 -4.00 11.68
N TRP A 11 4.49 -3.74 10.65
CA TRP A 11 3.16 -3.18 10.83
C TRP A 11 2.14 -4.24 11.24
N CYS A 12 2.15 -5.43 10.64
CA CYS A 12 1.14 -6.46 10.83
C CYS A 12 0.97 -6.86 12.31
N ASP A 13 -0.28 -6.86 12.79
CA ASP A 13 -0.68 -7.36 14.10
C ASP A 13 -1.96 -8.19 13.86
N PRO A 14 -1.89 -9.53 13.97
CA PRO A 14 -3.01 -10.41 13.63
C PRO A 14 -4.17 -10.32 14.63
N ILE A 15 -3.97 -9.70 15.79
CA ILE A 15 -5.00 -9.55 16.82
C ILE A 15 -5.91 -8.35 16.49
N LEU A 16 -5.41 -7.38 15.72
CA LEU A 16 -6.16 -6.17 15.39
C LEU A 16 -6.96 -6.35 14.10
N HIS A 17 -8.27 -6.09 14.19
CA HIS A 17 -9.13 -6.01 13.02
C HIS A 17 -8.64 -4.90 12.08
N HIS A 18 -8.58 -5.22 10.79
CA HIS A 18 -8.20 -4.28 9.74
C HIS A 18 -9.21 -4.33 8.59
N GLN A 19 -9.42 -3.19 7.96
CA GLN A 19 -10.09 -3.08 6.68
C GLN A 19 -9.04 -3.14 5.57
N THR A 20 -9.36 -3.82 4.48
CA THR A 20 -8.45 -4.04 3.37
C THR A 20 -9.08 -3.60 2.06
N HIS A 21 -8.28 -2.92 1.23
CA HIS A 21 -8.54 -2.71 -0.19
C HIS A 21 -7.43 -3.35 -0.99
N GLU A 22 -7.79 -4.30 -1.84
CA GLU A 22 -6.89 -4.93 -2.81
C GLU A 22 -7.37 -4.61 -4.22
N GLU A 23 -6.44 -4.27 -5.09
CA GLU A 23 -6.72 -3.90 -6.48
C GLU A 23 -5.59 -4.39 -7.36
N GLU A 24 -5.93 -4.98 -8.49
CA GLU A 24 -4.98 -5.34 -9.54
C GLU A 24 -5.20 -4.39 -10.72
N LEU A 25 -4.13 -3.76 -11.18
CA LEU A 25 -4.14 -2.87 -12.34
C LEU A 25 -3.92 -3.67 -13.63
N ASP A 26 -4.27 -3.09 -14.78
CA ASP A 26 -4.17 -3.75 -16.09
C ASP A 26 -2.76 -4.26 -16.46
N ASN A 27 -1.72 -3.66 -15.86
CA ASN A 27 -0.32 -4.08 -16.05
C ASN A 27 0.15 -5.16 -15.06
N GLY A 28 -0.77 -5.74 -14.29
CA GLY A 28 -0.52 -6.75 -13.26
C GLY A 28 0.09 -6.19 -11.96
N THR A 29 0.19 -4.87 -11.80
CA THR A 29 0.60 -4.26 -10.52
C THR A 29 -0.52 -4.45 -9.51
N CYS A 30 -0.19 -5.02 -8.35
CA CYS A 30 -1.13 -5.21 -7.26
C CYS A 30 -0.95 -4.12 -6.20
N LEU A 31 -2.06 -3.52 -5.79
CA LEU A 31 -2.16 -2.61 -4.66
C LEU A 31 -2.74 -3.36 -3.47
N GLU A 32 -2.24 -3.04 -2.28
CA GLU A 32 -2.77 -3.53 -1.02
C GLU A 32 -2.74 -2.38 -0.01
N VAL A 33 -3.91 -1.89 0.36
CA VAL A 33 -4.06 -0.80 1.31
C VAL A 33 -4.86 -1.31 2.49
N GLN A 34 -4.32 -1.15 3.69
CA GLN A 34 -4.96 -1.64 4.91
C GLN A 34 -5.03 -0.55 5.95
N THR A 35 -6.18 -0.44 6.62
CA THR A 35 -6.37 0.46 7.77
C THR A 35 -6.81 -0.31 8.98
N ARG A 36 -6.38 0.13 10.16
CA ARG A 36 -6.84 -0.41 11.43
C ARG A 36 -6.80 0.66 12.51
N LEU A 37 -7.39 0.36 13.67
CA LEU A 37 -7.13 1.10 14.89
C LEU A 37 -5.99 0.46 15.67
N SER A 38 -5.12 1.28 16.26
CA SER A 38 -4.21 0.81 17.30
C SER A 38 -4.99 0.43 18.57
N ARG A 39 -4.31 -0.19 19.53
CA ARG A 39 -4.90 -0.46 20.87
C ARG A 39 -5.32 0.80 21.62
N THR A 40 -4.78 1.95 21.25
CA THR A 40 -5.13 3.27 21.80
C THR A 40 -6.14 4.03 20.94
N GLY A 41 -6.68 3.42 19.88
CA GLY A 41 -7.67 4.03 18.98
C GLY A 41 -7.10 4.91 17.88
N ALA A 42 -5.78 4.95 17.67
CA ALA A 42 -5.18 5.72 16.59
C ALA A 42 -5.38 5.02 15.24
N THR A 43 -5.86 5.74 14.22
CA THR A 43 -5.97 5.21 12.86
C THR A 43 -4.58 4.96 12.27
N GLN A 44 -4.30 3.71 11.95
CA GLN A 44 -3.08 3.25 11.29
C GLN A 44 -3.38 2.90 9.84
N LEU A 45 -2.37 3.07 8.98
CA LEU A 45 -2.48 2.81 7.55
C LEU A 45 -1.23 2.10 7.06
N PHE A 46 -1.42 1.05 6.27
CA PHE A 46 -0.39 0.39 5.48
C PHE A 46 -0.73 0.51 4.00
N ILE A 47 0.31 0.73 3.19
CA ILE A 47 0.22 0.81 1.73
C ILE A 47 1.33 -0.08 1.16
N GLY A 48 0.95 -1.08 0.38
CA GLY A 48 1.82 -1.92 -0.43
C GLY A 48 1.49 -1.76 -1.91
N VAL A 49 2.53 -1.61 -2.72
CA VAL A 49 2.47 -1.62 -4.19
C VAL A 49 3.47 -2.66 -4.67
N TYR A 50 3.00 -3.64 -5.43
CA TYR A 50 3.79 -4.79 -5.88
C TYR A 50 3.64 -4.96 -7.38
N ARG A 51 4.74 -5.25 -8.08
CA ARG A 51 4.70 -5.67 -9.50
C ARG A 51 4.04 -7.04 -9.64
N ALA A 52 3.69 -7.39 -10.87
CA ALA A 52 3.13 -8.70 -11.23
C ALA A 52 4.01 -9.89 -10.79
N ASP A 53 5.34 -9.72 -10.79
CA ASP A 53 6.31 -10.71 -10.31
C ASP A 53 6.36 -10.82 -8.77
N GLY A 54 5.57 -10.00 -8.05
CA GLY A 54 5.54 -9.90 -6.61
C GLY A 54 6.62 -8.98 -6.01
N THR A 55 7.47 -8.36 -6.83
CA THR A 55 8.51 -7.43 -6.38
C THR A 55 7.89 -6.17 -5.77
N VAL A 56 8.41 -5.74 -4.63
CA VAL A 56 7.98 -4.51 -3.95
C VAL A 56 8.37 -3.28 -4.78
N LEU A 57 7.38 -2.51 -5.20
CA LEU A 57 7.58 -1.14 -5.72
C LEU A 57 7.62 -0.15 -4.56
N CYS A 58 6.72 -0.31 -3.59
CA CYS A 58 6.62 0.57 -2.45
C CYS A 58 5.95 -0.16 -1.29
N GLU A 59 6.50 0.01 -0.08
CA GLU A 59 5.78 -0.23 1.15
C GLU A 59 5.90 0.99 2.06
N ARG A 60 4.77 1.44 2.60
CA ARG A 60 4.68 2.54 3.57
C ARG A 60 3.74 2.13 4.69
N ALA A 61 4.10 2.52 5.91
CA ALA A 61 3.24 2.37 7.08
C ALA A 61 3.18 3.70 7.84
N TYR A 62 1.99 4.06 8.29
CA TYR A 62 1.72 5.21 9.14
C TYR A 62 1.18 4.71 10.46
N ALA A 63 1.89 5.01 11.55
CA ALA A 63 1.47 4.66 12.91
C ALA A 63 0.30 5.52 13.40
N GLN A 64 0.04 6.66 12.75
CA GLN A 64 -1.07 7.55 13.06
C GLN A 64 -1.49 8.38 11.82
N ARG A 65 -2.79 8.45 11.58
CA ARG A 65 -3.47 9.35 10.63
C ARG A 65 -4.35 10.29 11.45
N ALA A 66 -3.75 11.39 11.92
CA ALA A 66 -4.38 12.29 12.89
C ALA A 66 -5.67 12.92 12.31
N GLY A 67 -6.77 12.84 13.05
CA GLY A 67 -8.06 13.40 12.64
C GLY A 67 -8.78 12.61 11.54
N GLU A 68 -8.28 11.44 11.14
CA GLU A 68 -8.89 10.62 10.09
C GLU A 68 -9.53 9.36 10.67
N SER A 69 -10.72 9.02 10.16
CA SER A 69 -11.30 7.68 10.34
C SER A 69 -10.57 6.64 9.49
N MET A 70 -10.76 5.35 9.79
CA MET A 70 -10.22 4.27 8.96
C MET A 70 -10.65 4.39 7.50
N SER A 71 -11.94 4.62 7.22
CA SER A 71 -12.45 4.76 5.85
C SER A 71 -11.80 5.93 5.10
N ARG A 72 -11.59 7.07 5.77
CA ARG A 72 -10.93 8.23 5.16
C ARG A 72 -9.45 7.94 4.84
N ALA A 73 -8.75 7.33 5.79
CA ALA A 73 -7.36 6.91 5.60
C ALA A 73 -7.23 5.85 4.48
N LEU A 74 -8.21 4.95 4.35
CA LEU A 74 -8.24 3.91 3.33
C LEU A 74 -8.38 4.52 1.93
N VAL A 75 -9.35 5.42 1.73
CA VAL A 75 -9.55 6.12 0.46
C VAL A 75 -8.30 6.92 0.07
N TRP A 76 -7.72 7.64 1.01
CA TRP A 76 -6.47 8.37 0.77
C TRP A 76 -5.32 7.41 0.39
N GLY A 77 -5.18 6.30 1.11
CA GLY A 77 -4.17 5.29 0.87
C GLY A 77 -4.27 4.66 -0.52
N VAL A 78 -5.50 4.38 -0.99
CA VAL A 78 -5.75 3.87 -2.36
C VAL A 78 -5.32 4.91 -3.41
N GLY A 79 -5.70 6.17 -3.23
CA GLY A 79 -5.27 7.25 -4.13
C GLY A 79 -3.75 7.43 -4.16
N TYR A 80 -3.08 7.29 -3.02
CA TYR A 80 -1.61 7.31 -2.95
C TYR A 80 -0.99 6.10 -3.66
N ALA A 81 -1.51 4.88 -3.42
CA ALA A 81 -1.00 3.65 -4.03
C ALA A 81 -1.08 3.69 -5.56
N ARG A 82 -2.21 4.16 -6.11
CA ARG A 82 -2.39 4.34 -7.55
C ARG A 82 -1.38 5.32 -8.16
N ARG A 83 -1.14 6.47 -7.51
CA ARG A 83 -0.12 7.43 -7.97
C ARG A 83 1.28 6.81 -8.02
N VAL A 84 1.67 6.11 -6.95
CA VAL A 84 2.95 5.40 -6.89
C VAL A 84 3.07 4.34 -7.98
N ALA A 85 2.00 3.61 -8.28
CA ALA A 85 1.99 2.62 -9.35
C ALA A 85 2.25 3.28 -10.71
N VAL A 86 1.62 4.42 -11.01
CA VAL A 86 1.84 5.18 -12.25
C VAL A 86 3.29 5.70 -12.33
N GLU A 87 3.78 6.34 -11.28
CA GLU A 87 5.14 6.90 -11.24
C GLU A 87 6.22 5.79 -11.34
N GLY A 88 6.01 4.67 -10.65
CA GLY A 88 6.92 3.53 -10.66
C GLY A 88 6.94 2.76 -11.99
N THR A 89 5.90 2.92 -12.82
CA THR A 89 5.88 2.42 -14.19
C THR A 89 6.59 3.36 -15.16
N ALA A 90 6.46 4.67 -14.96
CA ALA A 90 7.09 5.69 -15.79
C ALA A 90 8.63 5.67 -15.69
N SER A 91 9.19 5.44 -14.49
CA SER A 91 10.66 5.29 -14.30
C SER A 91 11.28 4.09 -15.03
N ARG A 92 10.49 3.19 -15.62
CA ARG A 92 10.99 2.05 -16.42
C ARG A 92 10.90 2.29 -17.92
N ALA A 93 10.18 3.33 -18.35
CA ALA A 93 10.13 3.73 -19.76
C ALA A 93 11.36 4.58 -20.11
N GLU A 94 12.57 4.04 -19.95
CA GLU A 94 13.71 4.55 -20.70
C GLU A 94 13.65 3.94 -22.12
N PRO A 95 13.64 4.78 -23.18
CA PRO A 95 13.56 4.29 -24.55
C PRO A 95 14.87 3.57 -24.89
N ALA A 96 14.78 2.32 -25.33
CA ALA A 96 15.85 1.69 -26.09
C ALA A 96 16.10 2.56 -27.32
N SER A 97 17.15 3.38 -27.24
CA SER A 97 17.65 4.22 -28.33
C SER A 97 18.84 3.51 -28.97
N HIS A 98 18.75 3.40 -30.31
CA HIS A 98 19.75 3.02 -31.31
C HIS A 98 20.15 1.56 -31.46
#